data_AF-A0AAW2YF63-F1
#
_entry.id   AF-A0AAW2YF63-F1
#
_cell.length_a   1.000
_cell.length_b   1.000
_cell.length_c   1.000
_cell.angle_alpha   90.00
_cell.angle_beta   90.00
_cell.angle_gamma   90.00
#
_symmetry.space_group_name_H-M   'P 1'
#
loop_
_entity.id
_entity.type
_entity.pdbx_description
1 polymer ?
#
loop_
_entity_poly.entity_id
_entity_poly.type
_entity_poly.pdbx_seq_one_letter_code
_entity_poly.pdbx_strand_id
1 'polypeptide(L)'
;NQKIEMESALTWENKALINELTQGLEKAKQLRIHLCSTCPCEAQDLLLRRIISTFEKALMILKWGGSVGQAQECAALPAAGECSVSVDGSPRSDDMNKNFGDHRNHGDVSRKR
;
A
#
# COMPACT_ATOMS: atom_id res chain seq x y z
N ASN A 1 1.20 30.89 -14.51
CA ASN A 1 0.08 30.37 -15.33
C ASN A 1 0.25 28.90 -15.72
N GLN A 2 1.42 28.42 -16.19
CA GLN A 2 1.64 27.00 -16.53
C GLN A 2 1.42 25.98 -15.39
N LYS A 3 1.77 26.32 -14.13
CA LYS A 3 1.61 25.41 -12.99
C LYS A 3 0.14 25.05 -12.71
N ILE A 4 -0.76 26.04 -12.85
CA ILE A 4 -2.20 25.87 -12.61
C ILE A 4 -2.84 25.02 -13.72
N GLU A 5 -2.40 25.19 -14.96
CA GLU A 5 -2.87 24.39 -16.10
C GLU A 5 -2.47 22.91 -15.96
N MET A 6 -1.23 22.64 -15.57
CA MET A 6 -0.73 21.27 -15.37
C MET A 6 -1.39 20.56 -14.18
N GLU A 7 -1.65 21.28 -13.08
CA GLU A 7 -2.44 20.77 -11.96
C GLU A 7 -3.90 20.49 -12.37
N SER A 8 -4.51 21.35 -13.21
CA SER A 8 -5.88 21.14 -13.68
C SER A 8 -6.03 19.91 -14.59
N ALA A 9 -5.05 19.66 -15.47
CA ALA A 9 -5.03 18.47 -16.33
C ALA A 9 -4.94 17.18 -15.51
N LEU A 10 -4.05 17.15 -14.51
CA LEU A 10 -3.89 16.02 -13.59
C LEU A 10 -5.18 15.73 -12.79
N THR A 11 -5.93 16.76 -12.43
CA THR A 11 -7.22 16.57 -11.73
C THR A 11 -8.31 15.98 -12.61
N TRP A 12 -8.35 16.35 -13.90
CA TRP A 12 -9.31 15.79 -14.86
C TRP A 12 -9.00 14.32 -15.15
N GLU A 13 -7.74 13.98 -15.40
CA GLU A 13 -7.28 12.61 -15.61
C GLU A 13 -7.59 11.72 -14.40
N ASN A 14 -7.36 12.23 -13.18
CA ASN A 14 -7.70 11.50 -11.96
C ASN A 14 -9.23 11.26 -11.83
N LYS A 15 -10.05 12.27 -12.12
CA LYS A 15 -11.52 12.11 -12.13
C LYS A 15 -11.99 11.10 -13.16
N ALA A 16 -11.44 11.15 -14.38
CA ALA A 16 -11.76 10.18 -15.43
C ALA A 16 -11.38 8.76 -15.01
N LEU A 17 -10.18 8.58 -14.47
CA LEU A 17 -9.70 7.29 -13.97
C LEU A 17 -10.56 6.73 -12.82
N ILE A 18 -10.95 7.57 -11.85
CA ILE A 18 -11.87 7.18 -10.77
C ILE A 18 -13.21 6.70 -11.34
N ASN A 19 -13.73 7.40 -12.33
CA ASN A 19 -15.00 7.03 -12.97
C ASN A 19 -14.88 5.67 -13.69
N GLU A 20 -13.83 5.45 -14.47
CA GLU A 20 -13.58 4.17 -15.15
C GLU A 20 -13.42 3.00 -14.16
N LEU A 21 -12.64 3.20 -13.09
CA LEU A 21 -12.47 2.18 -12.04
C LEU A 21 -13.78 1.88 -11.30
N THR A 22 -14.61 2.89 -11.06
CA THR A 22 -15.92 2.72 -10.42
C THR A 22 -16.85 1.90 -11.32
N GLN A 23 -16.90 2.22 -12.61
CA GLN A 23 -17.67 1.45 -13.58
C GLN A 23 -17.18 0.00 -13.70
N GLY A 24 -15.86 -0.21 -13.73
CA GLY A 24 -15.25 -1.54 -13.76
C GLY A 24 -15.59 -2.39 -12.53
N LEU A 25 -15.54 -1.79 -11.34
CA LEU A 25 -15.93 -2.42 -10.08
C LEU A 25 -17.39 -2.89 -10.10
N GLU A 26 -18.30 -2.04 -10.57
CA GLU A 26 -19.72 -2.37 -10.64
C GLU A 26 -19.99 -3.52 -11.61
N LYS A 27 -19.36 -3.50 -12.80
CA LYS A 27 -19.44 -4.61 -13.76
C LYS A 27 -18.88 -5.91 -13.17
N ALA A 28 -17.77 -5.86 -12.42
CA ALA A 28 -17.19 -7.03 -11.77
C ALA A 28 -18.12 -7.62 -10.69
N LYS A 29 -18.82 -6.77 -9.93
CA LYS A 29 -19.85 -7.22 -8.96
C LYS A 29 -21.02 -7.91 -9.66
N GLN A 30 -21.54 -7.32 -10.74
CA GLN A 30 -22.60 -7.92 -11.54
C GLN A 30 -22.16 -9.26 -12.15
N LEU A 31 -20.93 -9.32 -12.68
CA LEU A 31 -20.34 -10.54 -13.22
C LEU A 31 -20.26 -11.64 -12.15
N ARG A 32 -19.86 -11.31 -10.91
CA ARG A 32 -19.85 -12.27 -9.80
C ARG A 32 -21.24 -12.83 -9.51
N ILE A 33 -22.26 -11.97 -9.42
CA ILE A 33 -23.63 -12.40 -9.17
C ILE A 33 -24.11 -13.35 -10.28
N HIS A 34 -23.86 -12.99 -11.54
CA HIS A 34 -24.29 -13.79 -12.69
C HIS A 34 -23.59 -15.16 -12.74
N LEU A 35 -22.28 -15.19 -12.51
CA LEU A 35 -21.50 -16.44 -12.54
C LEU A 35 -21.82 -17.35 -11.36
N CYS A 36 -21.93 -16.81 -10.14
CA CYS A 36 -22.37 -17.59 -8.97
C CYS A 36 -23.78 -18.18 -9.14
N SER A 37 -24.65 -17.52 -9.93
CA SER A 37 -26.00 -18.01 -10.21
C SER A 37 -26.06 -19.07 -11.31
N THR A 38 -25.14 -19.04 -12.28
CA THR A 38 -25.22 -19.86 -13.50
C THR A 38 -24.33 -21.10 -13.43
N CYS A 39 -23.15 -20.99 -12.80
CA CYS A 39 -22.21 -22.08 -12.65
C CYS A 39 -21.34 -21.83 -11.41
N PRO A 40 -21.79 -22.24 -10.21
CA PRO A 40 -21.04 -22.01 -8.99
C PRO A 40 -19.73 -22.81 -9.01
N CYS A 41 -18.62 -22.11 -9.11
CA CYS A 41 -17.26 -22.65 -9.03
C CYS A 41 -16.44 -21.84 -8.02
N GLU A 42 -15.87 -22.51 -7.02
CA GLU A 42 -15.11 -21.86 -5.95
C GLU A 42 -13.89 -21.09 -6.47
N ALA A 43 -13.18 -21.66 -7.45
CA ALA A 43 -12.03 -21.00 -8.06
C ALA A 43 -12.43 -19.72 -8.80
N GLN A 44 -13.60 -19.73 -9.46
CA GLN A 44 -14.13 -18.57 -10.17
C GLN A 44 -14.55 -17.46 -9.20
N ASP A 45 -15.23 -17.81 -8.11
CA ASP A 45 -15.61 -16.85 -7.07
C ASP A 45 -14.37 -16.24 -6.38
N LEU A 46 -13.32 -17.04 -6.13
CA LEU A 46 -12.06 -16.55 -5.58
C LEU A 46 -11.40 -15.52 -6.51
N LEU A 47 -11.36 -15.79 -7.83
CA LEU A 47 -10.82 -14.85 -8.81
C LEU A 47 -11.63 -13.55 -8.85
N LEU A 48 -12.96 -13.63 -8.82
CA LEU A 48 -13.83 -12.45 -8.82
C LEU A 48 -13.68 -11.63 -7.55
N ARG A 49 -13.56 -12.26 -6.38
CA ARG A 49 -13.25 -11.57 -5.13
C ARG A 49 -11.91 -10.83 -5.20
N ARG A 50 -10.88 -11.44 -5.79
CA ARG A 50 -9.58 -10.78 -6.00
C ARG A 50 -9.69 -9.59 -6.93
N ILE A 51 -10.38 -9.74 -8.06
CA ILE A 51 -10.61 -8.64 -9.02
C ILE A 51 -11.33 -7.47 -8.32
N ILE A 52 -12.44 -7.75 -7.65
CA ILE A 52 -13.20 -6.73 -6.89
C ILE A 52 -12.29 -6.03 -5.87
N SER A 53 -11.53 -6.79 -5.07
CA SER A 53 -10.62 -6.22 -4.08
C SER A 53 -9.54 -5.34 -4.72
N THR A 54 -9.03 -5.70 -5.91
CA THR A 54 -8.03 -4.86 -6.60
C THR A 54 -8.61 -3.51 -7.06
N PHE A 55 -9.86 -3.47 -7.55
CA PHE A 55 -10.54 -2.22 -7.86
C PHE A 55 -10.75 -1.35 -6.61
N GLU A 56 -11.21 -1.95 -5.50
CA GLU A 56 -11.42 -1.23 -4.24
C GLU A 56 -10.10 -0.63 -3.71
N LYS A 57 -9.01 -1.40 -3.77
CA LYS A 57 -7.67 -0.92 -3.40
C LYS A 57 -7.19 0.21 -4.31
N ALA A 58 -7.37 0.09 -5.63
CA ALA A 58 -6.99 1.14 -6.57
C ALA A 58 -7.74 2.44 -6.27
N LEU A 59 -9.05 2.37 -6.05
CA LEU A 59 -9.87 3.53 -5.68
C LEU A 59 -9.45 4.15 -4.34
N MET A 60 -9.05 3.34 -3.36
CA MET A 60 -8.53 3.82 -2.07
C MET A 60 -7.19 4.55 -2.24
N ILE A 61 -6.26 3.98 -3.01
CA ILE A 61 -4.96 4.60 -3.32
C ILE A 61 -5.16 5.94 -4.04
N LEU A 62 -6.06 6.00 -5.03
CA LEU A 62 -6.37 7.23 -5.78
C LEU A 62 -6.96 8.33 -4.89
N LYS A 63 -7.83 7.97 -3.94
CA LYS A 63 -8.40 8.92 -2.96
C LYS A 63 -7.35 9.44 -1.97
N TRP A 64 -6.38 8.61 -1.57
CA TRP A 64 -5.30 9.02 -0.65
C TRP A 64 -4.22 9.85 -1.37
N GLY A 65 -3.86 9.48 -2.60
CA GLY A 65 -2.88 10.20 -3.42
C GLY A 65 -3.33 11.60 -3.85
N GLY A 66 -4.64 11.83 -3.98
CA GLY A 66 -5.20 13.16 -4.27
C GLY A 66 -5.08 14.17 -3.11
N SER A 67 -4.86 13.71 -1.87
CA SER A 67 -4.73 14.57 -0.69
C SER A 67 -3.30 14.99 -0.37
N VAL A 68 -2.29 14.36 -0.99
CA VAL A 68 -0.87 14.67 -0.71
C VAL A 68 -0.46 16.06 -1.24
N GLY A 69 -1.25 16.66 -2.13
CA GLY A 69 -1.08 18.06 -2.55
C GLY A 69 -1.69 19.12 -1.61
N GLN A 70 -2.41 18.71 -0.57
CA GLN A 70 -3.02 19.60 0.44
C GLN A 70 -2.58 19.29 1.88
N ALA A 71 -1.40 18.68 2.05
CA ALA A 71 -0.67 18.83 3.30
C ALA A 71 -0.08 20.25 3.34
N GLN A 72 -0.95 21.25 3.53
CA GLN A 72 -0.52 22.53 4.12
C GLN A 72 0.14 22.18 5.44
N GLU A 73 1.45 22.40 5.47
CA GLU A 73 2.23 22.82 6.63
C GLU A 73 1.51 22.57 7.96
N CYS A 74 1.85 21.47 8.63
CA CYS A 74 1.73 21.45 10.09
C CYS A 74 2.42 22.71 10.60
N ALA A 75 1.61 23.70 10.98
CA ALA A 75 2.05 24.98 11.48
C ALA A 75 3.11 24.73 12.55
N ALA A 76 4.33 25.19 12.26
CA ALA A 76 5.38 25.31 13.24
C ALA A 76 4.84 26.13 14.42
N LEU A 77 4.66 25.48 15.57
CA LEU A 77 4.42 26.16 16.83
C LEU A 77 5.65 27.05 17.12
N PRO A 78 5.47 28.32 17.52
CA PRO A 78 6.60 29.19 17.78
C PRO A 78 7.33 28.72 19.03
N ALA A 79 8.62 28.47 18.88
CA ALA A 79 9.55 28.29 19.98
C ALA A 79 9.74 29.63 20.72
N ALA A 80 9.51 29.63 22.04
CA ALA A 80 10.25 30.44 23.01
C ALA A 80 9.85 30.00 24.44
N GLY A 81 10.82 29.69 25.29
CA GLY A 81 10.58 29.49 26.72
C GLY A 81 11.38 28.40 27.43
N GLU A 82 12.69 28.34 27.22
CA GLU A 82 13.73 28.09 28.24
C GLU A 82 13.34 27.36 29.55
N CYS A 83 13.86 26.14 29.77
CA CYS A 83 14.23 25.69 31.11
C CYS A 83 15.37 24.65 31.07
N SER A 84 16.55 25.16 31.43
CA SER A 84 17.71 24.57 32.11
C SER A 84 18.01 23.06 32.06
N VAL A 85 19.23 22.81 31.59
CA VAL A 85 20.16 21.71 31.85
C VAL A 85 19.93 20.90 33.15
N SER A 86 19.93 19.58 33.03
CA SER A 86 20.50 18.71 34.06
C SER A 86 21.16 17.49 33.41
N VAL A 87 22.48 17.40 33.64
CA VAL A 87 23.39 16.32 33.24
C VAL A 87 23.25 15.18 34.25
N ASP A 88 22.89 13.98 33.77
CA ASP A 88 23.27 12.65 34.31
C ASP A 88 22.61 11.60 33.38
N GLY A 89 23.20 10.57 32.79
CA GLY A 89 24.53 10.01 32.76
C GLY A 89 24.44 8.71 31.92
N SER A 90 25.41 8.52 31.00
CA SER A 90 25.82 7.25 30.35
C SER A 90 25.01 6.64 29.19
N PRO A 91 25.63 6.41 28.00
CA PRO A 91 25.11 5.52 26.96
C PRO A 91 25.69 4.12 27.18
N ARG A 92 24.86 3.14 27.54
CA ARG A 92 25.29 1.73 27.54
C ARG A 92 24.66 0.99 26.36
N SER A 93 25.52 0.79 25.36
CA SER A 93 25.44 -0.24 24.33
C SER A 93 25.17 -1.60 24.99
N ASP A 94 24.19 -2.34 24.49
CA ASP A 94 24.22 -3.80 24.55
C ASP A 94 23.82 -4.37 23.18
N ASP A 95 24.86 -4.91 22.56
CA ASP A 95 24.93 -5.75 21.39
C ASP A 95 24.11 -7.04 21.62
N MET A 96 23.12 -7.30 20.75
CA MET A 96 22.46 -8.62 20.69
C MET A 96 22.92 -9.37 19.45
N ASN A 97 24.21 -9.66 19.43
CA ASN A 97 24.79 -10.89 18.91
C ASN A 97 24.09 -12.12 19.54
N LYS A 98 23.19 -12.75 18.80
CA LYS A 98 22.99 -14.21 18.87
C LYS A 98 23.13 -14.82 17.50
N ASN A 99 24.40 -15.02 17.14
CA ASN A 99 24.91 -16.18 16.44
C ASN A 99 24.16 -17.47 16.84
N PHE A 100 23.34 -17.98 15.92
CA PHE A 100 23.23 -19.42 15.73
C PHE A 100 23.90 -19.71 14.39
N GLY A 101 25.21 -19.94 14.44
CA GLY A 101 25.84 -20.83 13.47
C GLY A 101 25.16 -22.20 13.54
N ASP A 102 25.35 -23.12 12.63
CA ASP A 102 26.34 -23.28 11.60
C ASP A 102 25.92 -24.55 10.84
N HIS A 103 26.23 -24.63 9.55
CA HIS A 103 26.57 -25.85 8.82
C HIS A 103 25.64 -27.10 8.89
N ARG A 104 24.93 -27.35 7.79
CA ARG A 104 25.25 -28.52 6.95
C ARG A 104 24.65 -28.42 5.55
N ASN A 105 25.45 -27.86 4.65
CA ASN A 105 25.62 -28.43 3.33
C ASN A 105 26.24 -29.83 3.53
N HIS A 106 25.50 -30.88 3.21
CA HIS A 106 26.07 -32.20 3.00
C HIS A 106 25.73 -32.59 1.57
N GLY A 107 26.73 -32.44 0.70
CA GLY A 107 26.65 -32.87 -0.67
C GLY A 107 26.49 -34.39 -0.80
N ASP A 108 26.04 -34.71 -2.00
CA ASP A 108 26.53 -35.82 -2.82
C ASP A 108 26.04 -37.25 -2.56
N VAL A 109 25.88 -37.91 -3.71
CA VAL A 109 25.80 -39.33 -4.05
C VAL A 109 24.64 -40.17 -3.52
N SER A 110 23.73 -40.52 -4.44
CA SER A 110 23.63 -41.92 -4.89
C SER A 110 22.91 -42.05 -6.24
N ARG A 111 23.72 -42.42 -7.25
CA ARG A 111 23.33 -42.92 -8.57
C ARG A 111 22.92 -44.41 -8.45
N LYS A 112 22.12 -44.90 -9.41
CA LYS A 112 21.60 -46.27 -9.68
C LYS A 112 20.23 -46.59 -9.07
N ARG A 113 19.33 -47.27 -9.79
CA ARG A 113 19.58 -48.32 -10.79
C ARG A 113 18.50 -48.35 -11.87
#